data_AF-A0A955T130-F1
#
_entry.id   AF-A0A955T130-F1
#
_cell.length_a   1.000
_cell.length_b   1.000
_cell.length_c   1.000
_cell.angle_alpha   90.00
_cell.angle_beta   90.00
_cell.angle_gamma   90.00
#
_symmetry.space_group_name_H-M   'P 1'
#
loop_
_entity.id
_entity.type
_entity.pdbx_description
1 polymer ?
#
loop_
_entity_poly.entity_id
_entity_poly.type
_entity_poly.pdbx_seq_one_letter_code
_entity_poly.pdbx_strand_id
1 'polypeptide(L)'
;TQGFVARAVRSGSDVSILEWEVPDPESAHLVTVDIDSNGSMDGVFTSGDLLGAVTAREGRLEKLWEMTLPEQVSPPAVTDLDMDGRSEILVYGQSGILYAIDNGSR
;
A
#
# COMPACT_ATOMS: atom_id res chain seq x y z
N THR A 1 -20.53 3.61 -5.81
CA THR A 1 -19.13 3.12 -5.76
C THR A 1 -18.58 3.61 -4.45
N GLN A 2 -18.30 2.73 -3.49
CA GLN A 2 -17.70 3.14 -2.21
C GLN A 2 -16.25 3.52 -2.53
N GLY A 3 -16.01 4.83 -2.65
CA GLY A 3 -14.70 5.37 -2.96
C GLY A 3 -13.94 5.70 -1.68
N PHE A 4 -12.62 5.67 -1.78
CA PHE A 4 -11.67 6.07 -0.75
C PHE A 4 -11.95 7.49 -0.24
N VAL A 5 -12.08 7.65 1.07
CA VAL A 5 -12.24 8.97 1.71
C VAL A 5 -11.07 9.22 2.65
N ALA A 6 -10.32 10.30 2.38
CA ALA A 6 -9.34 10.82 3.31
C ALA A 6 -9.95 11.92 4.17
N ARG A 7 -9.74 11.84 5.49
CA ARG A 7 -10.13 12.91 6.42
C ARG A 7 -9.03 13.15 7.45
N ALA A 8 -8.67 14.42 7.65
CA ALA A 8 -7.88 14.85 8.80
C ALA A 8 -8.81 14.94 10.02
N VAL A 9 -8.46 14.28 11.14
CA VAL A 9 -9.40 14.12 12.28
C VAL A 9 -8.95 14.81 13.56
N ARG A 10 -7.64 14.88 13.84
CA ARG A 10 -7.13 15.66 14.99
C ARG A 10 -5.79 16.31 14.67
N SER A 11 -5.70 17.61 14.92
CA SER A 11 -4.45 18.36 15.00
C SER A 11 -4.36 18.94 16.41
N GLY A 12 -3.46 18.38 17.23
CA GLY A 12 -2.89 19.08 18.39
C GLY A 12 -1.65 19.85 17.98
N SER A 13 -1.05 20.64 18.88
CA SER A 13 0.18 21.41 18.60
C SER A 13 1.33 20.57 18.04
N ASP A 14 1.34 19.26 18.33
CA ASP A 14 2.47 18.37 18.06
C ASP A 14 2.08 17.07 17.33
N VAL A 15 0.79 16.83 17.07
CA VAL A 15 0.31 15.58 16.44
C VAL A 15 -0.82 15.87 15.47
N SER A 16 -0.66 15.39 14.23
CA SER A 16 -1.69 15.36 13.20
C SER A 16 -2.07 13.92 12.87
N ILE A 17 -3.36 13.60 12.94
CA ILE A 17 -3.91 12.30 12.54
C ILE A 17 -4.60 12.46 11.18
N LEU A 18 -4.11 11.69 10.21
CA LEU A 18 -4.73 11.52 8.90
C LEU A 18 -5.35 10.13 8.84
N GLU A 19 -6.64 10.07 8.52
CA GLU A 19 -7.38 8.82 8.42
C GLU A 19 -7.73 8.54 6.96
N TRP A 20 -7.66 7.26 6.60
CA TRP A 20 -8.10 6.73 5.31
C TRP A 20 -8.94 5.50 5.56
N GLU A 21 -10.11 5.44 4.91
CA GLU A 21 -10.97 4.28 4.96
C GLU A 21 -10.68 3.42 3.72
N VAL A 22 -10.25 2.18 3.96
CA VAL A 22 -10.12 1.16 2.92
C VAL A 22 -11.43 0.37 2.81
N PRO A 23 -11.91 0.05 1.59
CA PRO A 23 -13.07 -0.80 1.42
C PRO A 23 -12.77 -2.19 1.99
N ASP A 24 -13.71 -2.71 2.80
CA ASP A 24 -13.72 -4.09 3.29
C ASP A 24 -12.47 -4.52 4.10
N PRO A 25 -12.42 -4.18 5.42
CA PRO A 25 -11.23 -4.38 6.25
C PRO A 25 -11.08 -5.81 6.79
N GLU A 26 -11.77 -6.82 6.23
CA GLU A 26 -11.82 -8.16 6.83
C GLU A 26 -10.45 -8.79 7.08
N SER A 27 -9.38 -8.36 6.38
CA SER A 27 -7.98 -8.66 6.73
C SER A 27 -7.00 -7.63 6.14
N ALA A 28 -6.85 -6.48 6.82
CA ALA A 28 -5.90 -5.45 6.41
C ALA A 28 -4.49 -5.68 6.97
N HIS A 29 -3.48 -5.70 6.08
CA HIS A 29 -2.06 -5.71 6.45
C HIS A 29 -1.36 -4.50 5.82
N LEU A 30 -0.32 -3.99 6.47
CA LEU A 30 0.42 -2.80 6.03
C LEU A 30 1.91 -2.99 6.26
N VAL A 31 2.71 -2.55 5.29
CA VAL A 31 4.16 -2.36 5.40
C VAL A 31 4.52 -0.98 4.89
N THR A 32 5.69 -0.47 5.29
CA THR A 32 6.20 0.80 4.78
C THR A 32 7.45 0.59 3.93
N VAL A 33 7.51 1.26 2.79
CA VAL A 33 8.65 1.25 1.85
C VAL A 33 8.63 2.55 1.04
N ASP A 34 9.80 3.06 0.64
CA ASP A 34 9.91 4.12 -0.38
C ASP A 34 9.70 3.51 -1.78
N ILE A 35 8.43 3.35 -2.20
CA ILE A 35 8.06 2.57 -3.40
C ILE A 35 8.27 3.36 -4.70
N ASP A 36 8.31 4.69 -4.62
CA ASP A 36 8.53 5.58 -5.77
C ASP A 36 9.94 6.19 -5.79
N SER A 37 10.81 5.77 -4.86
CA SER A 37 12.21 6.20 -4.71
C SER A 37 12.38 7.71 -4.54
N ASN A 38 11.42 8.36 -3.87
CA ASN A 38 11.46 9.80 -3.62
C ASN A 38 12.16 10.19 -2.31
N GLY A 39 12.60 9.21 -1.51
CA GLY A 39 13.26 9.40 -0.21
C GLY A 39 12.31 9.50 0.98
N SER A 40 10.98 9.41 0.76
CA SER A 40 9.95 9.36 1.80
C SER A 40 9.31 7.98 1.82
N MET A 41 8.94 7.50 3.01
CA MET A 41 8.29 6.20 3.14
C MET A 41 6.82 6.29 2.73
N ASP A 42 6.40 5.36 1.88
CA ASP A 42 5.03 5.11 1.48
C ASP A 42 4.47 3.90 2.24
N GLY A 43 3.15 3.72 2.24
CA GLY A 43 2.47 2.57 2.80
C GLY A 43 1.99 1.63 1.69
N VAL A 44 2.28 0.34 1.81
CA VAL A 44 1.75 -0.72 0.94
C VAL A 44 0.86 -1.61 1.77
N PHE A 45 -0.38 -1.84 1.33
CA PHE A 45 -1.37 -2.59 2.08
C PHE A 45 -2.07 -3.65 1.25
N THR A 46 -2.51 -4.71 1.92
CA THR A 46 -3.43 -5.72 1.37
C THR A 46 -4.72 -5.72 2.18
N SER A 47 -5.88 -5.90 1.52
CA SER A 47 -7.17 -6.15 2.17
C SER A 47 -7.98 -7.15 1.35
N GLY A 48 -8.06 -8.41 1.80
CA GLY A 48 -8.63 -9.49 0.98
C GLY A 48 -7.82 -9.68 -0.31
N ASP A 49 -8.45 -9.41 -1.45
CA ASP A 49 -7.82 -9.46 -2.78
C ASP A 49 -7.31 -8.11 -3.29
N LEU A 50 -7.49 -7.03 -2.52
CA LEU A 50 -7.00 -5.70 -2.84
C LEU A 50 -5.54 -5.56 -2.41
N LEU A 51 -4.68 -5.09 -3.32
CA LEU A 51 -3.33 -4.60 -3.04
C LEU A 51 -3.26 -3.12 -3.44
N GLY A 52 -2.70 -2.27 -2.59
CA GLY A 52 -2.59 -0.84 -2.88
C GLY A 52 -1.41 -0.17 -2.21
N ALA A 53 -1.10 1.04 -2.69
CA ALA A 53 -0.08 1.90 -2.12
C ALA A 53 -0.59 3.32 -1.89
N VAL A 54 -0.13 3.92 -0.80
CA VAL A 54 -0.46 5.26 -0.34
C VAL A 54 0.78 6.03 0.06
N THR A 55 0.74 7.34 -0.09
CA THR A 55 1.78 8.25 0.33
C THR A 55 1.20 9.35 1.21
N ALA A 56 2.04 10.00 2.02
CA ALA A 56 1.68 11.19 2.76
C ALA A 56 2.41 12.40 2.18
N ARG A 57 1.67 13.33 1.55
CA ARG A 57 2.21 14.56 0.96
C ARG A 57 1.49 15.76 1.55
N GLU A 58 2.26 16.74 2.02
CA GLU A 58 1.74 18.02 2.54
C GLU A 58 0.63 17.85 3.61
N GLY A 59 0.77 16.86 4.48
CA GLY A 59 -0.23 16.57 5.51
C GLY A 59 -1.55 16.00 4.97
N ARG A 60 -1.52 15.37 3.79
CA ARG A 60 -2.63 14.63 3.20
C ARG A 60 -2.16 13.23 2.85
N LEU A 61 -3.03 12.24 3.06
CA LEU A 61 -2.81 10.91 2.53
C LEU A 61 -3.36 10.85 1.09
N GLU A 62 -2.56 10.30 0.19
CA GLU A 62 -2.87 10.18 -1.24
C GLU A 62 -2.68 8.75 -1.71
N LYS A 63 -3.55 8.27 -2.60
CA LYS A 63 -3.38 6.97 -3.25
C LYS A 63 -2.33 7.10 -4.35
N LEU A 64 -1.32 6.24 -4.32
CA LEU A 64 -0.40 6.07 -5.44
C LEU A 64 -1.04 5.19 -6.52
N TRP A 65 -1.48 4.00 -6.13
CA TRP A 65 -2.13 3.04 -7.02
C TRP A 65 -2.91 1.99 -6.22
N GLU A 66 -3.75 1.22 -6.92
CA GLU A 66 -4.42 0.05 -6.39
C GLU A 66 -4.65 -0.98 -7.49
N MET A 67 -4.74 -2.25 -7.10
CA MET A 67 -5.13 -3.34 -7.98
C MET A 67 -5.86 -4.44 -7.21
N THR A 68 -6.81 -5.08 -7.89
CA THR A 68 -7.48 -6.28 -7.38
C THR A 68 -6.78 -7.50 -7.97
N LEU A 69 -6.32 -8.40 -7.11
CA LEU A 69 -5.76 -9.68 -7.48
C LEU A 69 -6.88 -10.71 -7.67
N PRO A 70 -6.62 -11.85 -8.34
CA PRO A 70 -7.66 -12.85 -8.61
C PRO A 70 -8.19 -13.58 -7.36
N GLU A 71 -7.58 -13.34 -6.20
CA GLU A 71 -7.83 -14.06 -4.96
C GLU A 71 -7.33 -13.28 -3.74
N GLN A 72 -7.76 -13.71 -2.54
CA GLN A 72 -7.23 -13.17 -1.30
C GLN A 72 -5.74 -13.47 -1.15
N VAL A 73 -5.00 -12.49 -0.65
CA VAL A 73 -3.56 -12.58 -0.53
C VAL A 73 -3.04 -12.40 0.89
N SER A 74 -1.84 -12.90 1.12
CA SER A 74 -1.10 -12.76 2.37
C SER A 74 -0.74 -11.29 2.67
N PRO A 75 -0.27 -10.98 3.90
CA PRO A 75 0.46 -9.75 4.13
C PRO A 75 1.56 -9.52 3.08
N PRO A 76 1.80 -8.28 2.66
CA PRO A 76 2.86 -7.97 1.72
C PRO A 76 4.23 -8.12 2.37
N ALA A 77 5.19 -8.66 1.63
CA ALA A 77 6.62 -8.56 1.91
C ALA A 77 7.25 -7.67 0.85
N VAL A 78 8.27 -6.90 1.23
CA VAL A 78 8.90 -5.93 0.34
C VAL A 78 10.41 -6.08 0.37
N THR A 79 11.00 -6.16 -0.82
CA THR A 79 12.45 -6.26 -1.01
C THR A 79 12.80 -5.87 -2.43
N ASP A 80 14.00 -5.33 -2.62
CA ASP A 80 14.66 -5.29 -3.92
C ASP A 80 15.09 -6.74 -4.27
N LEU A 81 14.31 -7.41 -5.12
CA LEU A 81 14.46 -8.82 -5.46
C LEU A 81 15.40 -9.01 -6.66
N ASP A 82 15.38 -8.06 -7.61
CA ASP A 82 16.15 -8.14 -8.85
C ASP A 82 17.42 -7.26 -8.88
N MET A 83 17.66 -6.51 -7.80
CA MET A 83 18.82 -5.64 -7.57
C MET A 83 18.89 -4.42 -8.49
N ASP A 84 17.75 -3.92 -8.96
CA ASP A 84 17.69 -2.68 -9.76
C ASP A 84 17.67 -1.40 -8.90
N GLY A 85 17.58 -1.54 -7.57
CA GLY A 85 17.51 -0.44 -6.62
C GLY A 85 16.10 0.06 -6.30
N ARG A 86 15.07 -0.55 -6.88
CA ARG A 86 13.65 -0.38 -6.53
C ARG A 86 13.20 -1.58 -5.71
N SER A 87 12.07 -1.46 -5.03
CA SER A 87 11.54 -2.56 -4.22
C SER A 87 10.33 -3.19 -4.90
N GLU A 88 10.33 -4.52 -4.96
CA GLU A 88 9.19 -5.30 -5.39
C GLU A 88 8.31 -5.67 -4.19
N ILE A 89 7.02 -5.82 -4.47
CA ILE A 89 6.03 -6.25 -3.50
C ILE A 89 5.69 -7.71 -3.78
N LEU A 90 5.87 -8.54 -2.76
CA LEU A 90 5.59 -9.97 -2.77
C LEU A 90 4.32 -10.25 -1.97
N VAL A 91 3.37 -10.93 -2.59
CA VAL A 91 2.16 -11.43 -1.93
C VAL A 91 1.84 -12.84 -2.39
N TYR A 92 1.36 -13.68 -1.47
CA TYR A 92 1.04 -15.07 -1.74
C TYR A 92 -0.47 -15.29 -1.73
N GLY A 93 -1.02 -15.84 -2.81
CA GLY A 93 -2.42 -16.19 -2.95
C GLY A 93 -2.75 -17.55 -2.35
N GLN A 94 -4.02 -17.74 -1.96
CA GLN A 94 -4.53 -19.01 -1.40
C GLN A 94 -4.42 -20.20 -2.37
N SER A 95 -4.37 -19.95 -3.68
CA SER A 95 -4.19 -20.93 -4.75
C SER A 95 -2.75 -21.46 -4.85
N GLY A 96 -1.83 -20.88 -4.09
CA GLY A 96 -0.42 -21.24 -4.08
C GLY A 96 0.46 -20.42 -5.01
N ILE A 97 -0.09 -19.37 -5.61
CA ILE A 97 0.62 -18.45 -6.51
C ILE A 97 1.32 -17.35 -5.71
N LEU A 98 2.60 -17.13 -6.00
CA LEU A 98 3.35 -15.97 -5.53
C LEU A 98 3.31 -14.88 -6.61
N TYR A 99 2.82 -13.71 -6.25
CA TYR A 99 2.86 -12.52 -7.09
C TYR A 99 4.05 -11.66 -6.68
N ALA A 100 4.83 -11.22 -7.67
CA ALA A 100 5.85 -10.20 -7.53
C ALA A 100 5.43 -8.99 -8.35
N ILE A 101 5.14 -7.89 -7.67
CA ILE A 101 4.68 -6.64 -8.28
C ILE A 101 5.85 -5.67 -8.26
N ASP A 102 6.25 -5.26 -9.46
CA ASP A 102 7.28 -4.27 -9.70
C ASP A 102 6.61 -2.94 -10.13
N ASN A 103 7.16 -1.83 -9.65
CA ASN A 103 6.76 -0.46 -10.01
C ASN A 103 7.63 0.11 -11.15
N GLY A 104 8.51 -0.71 -11.73
CA GLY A 104 9.34 -0.43 -12.89
C GLY A 104 8.50 -0.23 -14.15
N SER A 105 8.67 0.94 -14.76
CA SER A 105 8.15 1.25 -16.09
C SER A 105 8.62 0.20 -17.10
N ARG A 106 7.71 -0.34 -17.90
CA ARG A 106 8.04 -0.65 -19.29
C ARG A 106 7.92 0.61 -20.13
#